data_AF-A0A930F0Y7-F1
#
_entry.id   AF-A0A930F0Y7-F1
#
_cell.length_a   1.000
_cell.length_b   1.000
_cell.length_c   1.000
_cell.angle_alpha   90.00
_cell.angle_beta   90.00
_cell.angle_gamma   90.00
#
_symmetry.space_group_name_H-M   'P 1'
#
loop_
_entity.id
_entity.type
_entity.pdbx_description
1 polymer ?
#
loop_
_entity_poly.entity_id
_entity_poly.type
_entity_poly.pdbx_seq_one_letter_code
_entity_poly.pdbx_strand_id
1 'polypeptide(L)'
;TNSQTRAFEDALRRKNIPYRVYGGLSFYQRKEIKDLLAYLRLLVNENDSEALLRVINYPMRGIGETTQNKLIVYADSIGQSIANVLDALPFHAPNLGLNNSALTKLNDFWQMMKAFQVMLKTENAYQVAMEVAKKSGLIKSLKEDQTPEGISRVENIQELMNSMQGFIDEQQQLEDGDPSLSNFLENIALSADTQENDEEGDKVSLMTIHLSKGLEFPIVYIVGLEEGLFPSFMSSNSREELEEERRLFYVALTRAEKQAFFSYAVSRFQWGKITDSEPSRFLSEVDTDYLDFINPMVENRGINRSGLSSSIFDDTPSMPRAFQKKEPKKKLSVDEQKLPEQPIKRNLT
;
A
#
# COMPACT_ATOMS: atom_id res chain seq x y z
N THR A 1 -6.01 -6.40 -5.66
CA THR A 1 -5.46 -7.48 -4.79
C THR A 1 -5.72 -7.17 -3.32
N ASN A 2 -5.61 -8.16 -2.41
CA ASN A 2 -5.83 -7.96 -0.96
C ASN A 2 -4.78 -7.07 -0.28
N SER A 3 -3.64 -6.84 -0.92
CA SER A 3 -2.60 -5.91 -0.46
C SER A 3 -3.10 -4.46 -0.48
N GLN A 4 -3.99 -4.09 -1.41
CA GLN A 4 -4.52 -2.73 -1.51
C GLN A 4 -5.44 -2.32 -0.34
N THR A 5 -6.02 -3.27 0.40
CA THR A 5 -7.05 -2.94 1.42
C THR A 5 -6.49 -2.01 2.48
N ARG A 6 -5.21 -2.15 2.81
CA ARG A 6 -4.57 -1.43 3.90
C ARG A 6 -4.71 0.09 3.83
N ALA A 7 -4.36 0.71 2.70
CA ALA A 7 -4.46 2.16 2.57
C ALA A 7 -5.89 2.67 2.82
N PHE A 8 -6.90 1.89 2.42
CA PHE A 8 -8.30 2.18 2.69
C PHE A 8 -8.67 1.92 4.16
N GLU A 9 -8.22 0.82 4.74
CA GLU A 9 -8.39 0.50 6.17
C GLU A 9 -7.85 1.63 7.05
N ASP A 10 -6.64 2.12 6.77
CA ASP A 10 -6.01 3.21 7.51
C ASP A 10 -6.76 4.55 7.31
N ALA A 11 -7.17 4.87 6.07
CA ALA A 11 -7.93 6.09 5.78
C ALA A 11 -9.32 6.11 6.44
N LEU A 12 -10.04 4.98 6.42
CA LEU A 12 -11.34 4.83 7.08
C LEU A 12 -11.19 4.96 8.59
N ARG A 13 -10.16 4.30 9.17
CA ARG A 13 -9.85 4.39 10.61
C ARG A 13 -9.56 5.82 11.04
N ARG A 14 -8.69 6.54 10.31
CA ARG A 14 -8.37 7.95 10.60
C ARG A 14 -9.60 8.86 10.59
N LYS A 15 -10.63 8.51 9.80
CA LYS A 15 -11.90 9.25 9.73
C LYS A 15 -12.98 8.71 10.67
N ASN A 16 -12.66 7.73 11.52
CA ASN A 16 -13.63 7.03 12.38
C ASN A 16 -14.82 6.46 11.59
N ILE A 17 -14.57 5.93 10.39
CA ILE A 17 -15.60 5.27 9.57
C ILE A 17 -15.52 3.76 9.82
N PRO A 18 -16.55 3.13 10.39
CA PRO A 18 -16.59 1.68 10.61
C PRO A 18 -16.50 0.91 9.29
N TYR A 19 -15.71 -0.15 9.25
CA TYR A 19 -15.54 -0.97 8.06
C TYR A 19 -15.40 -2.47 8.37
N ARG A 20 -15.63 -3.31 7.36
CA ARG A 20 -15.45 -4.76 7.43
C ARG A 20 -14.68 -5.26 6.21
N VAL A 21 -13.67 -6.09 6.43
CA VAL A 21 -12.90 -6.75 5.36
C VAL A 21 -13.47 -8.15 5.11
N TYR A 22 -13.85 -8.44 3.86
CA TYR A 22 -14.38 -9.75 3.46
C TYR A 22 -13.28 -10.63 2.85
N GLY A 23 -13.35 -11.94 3.15
CA GLY A 23 -12.50 -12.98 2.56
C GLY A 23 -11.02 -12.87 2.92
N GLY A 24 -10.70 -12.30 4.08
CA GLY A 24 -9.34 -12.28 4.63
C GLY A 24 -9.32 -11.77 6.07
N LEU A 25 -8.19 -12.00 6.75
CA LEU A 25 -7.89 -11.33 8.01
C LEU A 25 -7.62 -9.84 7.77
N SER A 26 -7.86 -8.98 8.77
CA SER A 26 -7.39 -7.60 8.68
C SER A 26 -5.89 -7.56 8.44
N PHE A 27 -5.41 -6.53 7.75
CA PHE A 27 -4.03 -6.38 7.33
C PHE A 27 -3.01 -6.71 8.44
N TYR A 28 -3.13 -6.14 9.63
CA TYR A 28 -2.19 -6.36 10.74
C TYR A 28 -2.30 -7.74 11.40
N GLN A 29 -3.37 -8.48 11.12
CA GLN A 29 -3.56 -9.84 11.62
C GLN A 29 -2.91 -10.91 10.73
N ARG A 30 -2.53 -10.55 9.50
CA ARG A 30 -1.91 -11.47 8.53
C ARG A 30 -0.57 -11.99 9.06
N LYS A 31 -0.25 -13.25 8.76
CA LYS A 31 0.90 -13.96 9.34
C LYS A 31 2.22 -13.22 9.06
N GLU A 32 2.49 -12.92 7.80
CA GLU A 32 3.70 -12.26 7.34
C GLU A 32 3.86 -10.86 7.94
N ILE A 33 2.75 -10.15 8.15
CA ILE A 33 2.75 -8.84 8.81
C ILE A 33 3.12 -8.99 10.27
N LYS A 34 2.47 -9.90 11.00
CA LYS A 34 2.81 -10.20 12.41
C LYS A 34 4.26 -10.66 12.57
N ASP A 35 4.79 -11.44 11.63
CA ASP A 35 6.17 -11.92 11.65
C ASP A 35 7.16 -10.76 11.53
N LEU A 36 6.97 -9.86 10.56
CA LEU A 36 7.82 -8.67 10.42
C LEU A 36 7.65 -7.71 11.61
N LEU A 37 6.43 -7.47 12.08
CA LEU A 37 6.18 -6.63 13.26
C LEU A 37 6.84 -7.20 14.51
N ALA A 38 6.88 -8.52 14.70
CA ALA A 38 7.58 -9.12 15.83
C ALA A 38 9.10 -8.87 15.77
N TYR A 39 9.73 -8.92 14.60
CA TYR A 39 11.12 -8.48 14.48
C TYR A 39 11.30 -7.03 14.92
N LEU A 40 10.43 -6.13 14.45
CA LEU A 40 10.52 -4.70 14.76
C LEU A 40 10.26 -4.41 16.24
N ARG A 41 9.30 -5.10 16.86
CA ARG A 41 9.02 -5.04 18.29
C ARG A 41 10.24 -5.40 19.12
N LEU A 42 10.98 -6.45 18.75
CA LEU A 42 12.21 -6.84 19.45
C LEU A 42 13.32 -5.79 19.37
N LEU A 43 13.36 -4.98 18.31
CA LEU A 43 14.33 -3.90 18.21
C LEU A 43 14.07 -2.80 19.24
N VAL A 44 12.80 -2.57 19.57
CA VAL A 44 12.36 -1.55 20.54
C VAL A 44 12.34 -2.11 21.97
N ASN A 45 11.86 -3.34 22.15
CA ASN A 45 11.77 -4.02 23.43
C ASN A 45 12.31 -5.46 23.34
N GLU A 46 13.53 -5.67 23.84
CA GLU A 46 14.16 -6.98 23.86
C GLU A 46 13.46 -7.99 24.78
N ASN A 47 12.75 -7.50 25.80
CA ASN A 47 12.07 -8.35 26.78
C ASN A 47 10.70 -8.84 26.28
N ASP A 48 10.33 -8.55 25.03
CA ASP A 48 9.12 -9.06 24.40
C ASP A 48 9.27 -10.55 24.04
N SER A 49 8.98 -11.42 25.02
CA SER A 49 9.13 -12.87 24.87
C SER A 49 8.24 -13.46 23.78
N GLU A 50 7.04 -12.90 23.56
CA GLU A 50 6.15 -13.37 22.50
C GLU A 50 6.71 -13.05 21.11
N ALA A 51 7.19 -11.82 20.90
CA ALA A 51 7.83 -11.46 19.64
C ALA A 51 9.09 -12.29 19.40
N LEU A 52 9.88 -12.54 20.45
CA LEU A 52 11.10 -13.35 20.40
C LEU A 52 10.80 -14.77 19.94
N LEU A 53 9.90 -15.47 20.64
CA LEU A 53 9.54 -16.86 20.33
C LEU A 53 8.88 -16.99 18.96
N ARG A 54 8.16 -15.96 18.49
CA ARG A 54 7.57 -15.94 17.16
C ARG A 54 8.63 -15.97 16.04
N VAL A 55 9.71 -15.21 16.19
CA VAL A 55 10.66 -14.97 15.08
C VAL A 55 11.99 -15.70 15.22
N ILE A 56 12.30 -16.26 16.41
CA ILE A 56 13.57 -16.96 16.67
C ILE A 56 13.85 -18.06 15.62
N ASN A 57 12.82 -18.79 15.21
CA ASN A 57 12.92 -19.84 14.20
C ASN A 57 12.19 -19.52 12.88
N TYR A 58 11.74 -18.29 12.65
CA TYR A 58 11.10 -17.89 11.39
C TYR A 58 11.84 -16.72 10.72
N PRO A 59 12.32 -16.83 9.47
CA PRO A 59 12.38 -18.03 8.63
C PRO A 59 13.15 -19.19 9.27
N MET A 60 12.99 -20.41 8.75
CA MET A 60 13.50 -21.63 9.38
C MET A 60 15.02 -21.58 9.62
N ARG A 61 15.43 -21.62 10.90
CA ARG A 61 16.85 -21.63 11.33
C ARG A 61 17.30 -22.95 11.94
N GLY A 62 16.36 -23.88 12.13
CA GLY A 62 16.61 -25.14 12.82
C GLY A 62 16.78 -24.95 14.33
N ILE A 63 16.06 -23.98 14.91
CA ILE A 63 15.87 -23.78 16.36
C ILE A 63 14.50 -24.37 16.71
N GLY A 64 14.48 -25.67 16.96
CA GLY A 64 13.24 -26.42 17.22
C GLY A 64 12.58 -26.06 18.55
N GLU A 65 11.35 -26.52 18.72
CA GLU A 65 10.53 -26.30 19.92
C GLU A 65 11.23 -26.78 21.20
N THR A 66 11.93 -27.91 21.15
CA THR A 66 12.70 -28.43 22.30
C THR A 66 13.81 -27.48 22.76
N THR A 67 14.47 -26.79 21.82
CA THR A 67 15.47 -25.76 22.14
C THR A 67 14.81 -24.54 22.77
N GLN A 68 13.68 -24.10 22.22
CA GLN A 68 12.92 -22.96 22.74
C GLN A 68 12.41 -23.24 24.16
N ASN A 69 11.83 -24.43 24.40
CA ASN A 69 11.34 -24.82 25.72
C ASN A 69 12.46 -24.91 26.76
N LYS A 70 13.65 -25.42 26.40
CA LYS A 70 14.82 -25.41 27.29
C LYS A 70 15.26 -23.99 27.64
N LEU A 71 15.24 -23.09 26.65
CA LEU A 71 15.58 -21.68 26.85
C LEU A 71 14.59 -20.99 27.80
N ILE A 72 13.28 -21.23 27.61
CA ILE A 72 12.21 -20.71 28.47
C ILE A 72 12.39 -21.22 29.91
N VAL A 73 12.44 -22.55 30.10
CA VAL A 73 12.56 -23.16 31.43
C VAL A 73 13.83 -22.69 32.15
N TYR A 74 14.94 -22.57 31.42
CA TYR A 74 16.19 -22.09 32.00
C TYR A 74 16.09 -20.62 32.42
N ALA A 75 15.57 -19.74 31.55
CA ALA A 75 15.38 -18.32 31.83
C ALA A 75 14.50 -18.11 33.09
N ASP A 76 13.39 -18.84 33.17
CA ASP A 76 12.47 -18.83 34.32
C ASP A 76 13.16 -19.32 35.61
N SER A 77 13.98 -20.38 35.52
CA SER A 77 14.68 -20.96 36.68
C SER A 77 15.67 -19.99 37.34
N ILE A 78 16.23 -19.05 36.57
CA ILE A 78 17.17 -18.03 37.05
C ILE A 78 16.52 -16.65 37.24
N GLY A 79 15.21 -16.54 36.98
CA GLY A 79 14.46 -15.29 37.09
C GLY A 79 14.93 -14.19 36.12
N GLN A 80 15.37 -14.56 34.92
CA GLN A 80 15.82 -13.61 33.88
C GLN A 80 14.97 -13.73 32.61
N SER A 81 14.93 -12.68 31.80
CA SER A 81 14.30 -12.74 30.48
C SER A 81 15.13 -13.61 29.52
N ILE A 82 14.46 -14.15 28.49
CA ILE A 82 15.15 -14.90 27.42
C ILE A 82 16.23 -14.04 26.75
N ALA A 83 15.96 -12.73 26.57
CA ALA A 83 16.94 -11.80 26.01
C ALA A 83 18.23 -11.72 26.84
N ASN A 84 18.13 -11.63 28.17
CA ASN A 84 19.29 -11.61 29.05
C ASN A 84 20.11 -12.91 28.93
N VAL A 85 19.43 -14.05 28.83
CA VAL A 85 20.09 -15.35 28.61
C VAL A 85 20.83 -15.37 27.27
N LEU A 86 20.23 -14.80 26.21
CA LEU A 86 20.85 -14.72 24.88
C LEU A 86 22.01 -13.72 24.83
N ASP A 87 21.93 -12.60 25.55
CA ASP A 87 23.02 -11.61 25.66
C ASP A 87 24.28 -12.21 26.31
N ALA A 88 24.09 -13.04 27.33
CA ALA A 88 25.15 -13.76 28.01
C ALA A 88 25.20 -15.25 27.63
N LEU A 89 24.83 -15.60 26.39
CA LEU A 89 24.71 -17.01 25.97
C LEU A 89 25.95 -17.87 26.27
N PRO A 90 27.21 -17.40 26.08
CA PRO A 90 28.40 -18.18 26.44
C PRO A 90 28.49 -18.54 27.93
N PHE A 91 27.98 -17.68 28.81
CA PHE A 91 27.96 -17.91 30.25
C PHE A 91 26.88 -18.92 30.65
N HIS A 92 25.71 -18.86 30.01
CA HIS A 92 24.57 -19.74 30.29
C HIS A 92 24.63 -21.10 29.57
N ALA A 93 25.37 -21.18 28.46
CA ALA A 93 25.49 -22.36 27.60
C ALA A 93 25.75 -23.69 28.36
N PRO A 94 26.64 -23.77 29.36
CA PRO A 94 26.89 -25.01 30.08
C PRO A 94 25.67 -25.57 30.84
N ASN A 95 24.75 -24.69 31.26
CA ASN A 95 23.60 -25.04 32.08
C ASN A 95 22.29 -25.19 31.26
N LEU A 96 22.28 -24.74 30.01
CA LEU A 96 21.11 -24.81 29.12
C LEU A 96 20.83 -26.24 28.60
N GLY A 97 21.81 -27.15 28.67
CA GLY A 97 21.66 -28.52 28.17
C GLY A 97 21.38 -28.60 26.67
N LEU A 98 21.92 -27.66 25.89
CA LEU A 98 21.80 -27.57 24.44
C LEU A 98 23.07 -28.09 23.75
N ASN A 99 22.93 -28.60 22.53
CA ASN A 99 24.10 -28.98 21.73
C ASN A 99 24.76 -27.73 21.11
N ASN A 100 26.02 -27.86 20.69
CA ASN A 100 26.78 -26.74 20.12
C ASN A 100 26.09 -26.15 18.87
N SER A 101 25.45 -26.95 18.03
CA SER A 101 24.74 -26.46 16.84
C SER A 101 23.58 -25.53 17.21
N ALA A 102 22.79 -25.87 18.23
CA ALA A 102 21.69 -25.04 18.71
C ALA A 102 22.22 -23.75 19.33
N LEU A 103 23.30 -23.81 20.11
CA LEU A 103 23.95 -22.62 20.69
C LEU A 103 24.47 -21.67 19.61
N THR A 104 25.13 -22.19 18.57
CA THR A 104 25.60 -21.38 17.43
C THR A 104 24.43 -20.69 16.73
N LYS A 105 23.34 -21.41 16.43
CA LYS A 105 22.15 -20.84 15.78
C LYS A 105 21.47 -19.76 16.62
N LEU A 106 21.38 -19.96 17.94
CA LEU A 106 20.86 -18.96 18.88
C LEU A 106 21.74 -17.71 18.89
N ASN A 107 23.06 -17.89 18.94
CA ASN A 107 24.02 -16.80 18.87
C ASN A 107 23.89 -16.03 17.56
N ASP A 108 23.88 -16.71 16.42
CA ASP A 108 23.82 -16.07 15.10
C ASP A 108 22.53 -15.25 14.94
N PHE A 109 21.40 -15.79 15.40
CA PHE A 109 20.14 -15.05 15.45
C PHE A 109 20.23 -13.81 16.34
N TRP A 110 20.76 -13.95 17.55
CA TRP A 110 20.82 -12.84 18.50
C TRP A 110 21.79 -11.74 18.07
N GLN A 111 22.95 -12.10 17.52
CA GLN A 111 23.90 -11.13 16.96
C GLN A 111 23.31 -10.37 15.76
N MET A 112 22.51 -11.03 14.93
CA MET A 112 21.78 -10.37 13.85
C MET A 112 20.79 -9.33 14.41
N MET A 113 20.05 -9.67 15.47
CA MET A 113 19.13 -8.73 16.13
C MET A 113 19.86 -7.52 16.75
N LYS A 114 20.98 -7.77 17.44
CA LYS A 114 21.82 -6.70 18.02
C LYS A 114 22.40 -5.79 16.93
N ALA A 115 22.77 -6.33 15.77
CA ALA A 115 23.22 -5.53 14.64
C ALA A 115 22.12 -4.58 14.12
N PHE A 116 20.87 -5.04 14.04
CA PHE A 116 19.73 -4.18 13.68
C PHE A 116 19.44 -3.10 14.72
N GLN A 117 19.56 -3.42 16.01
CA GLN A 117 19.39 -2.41 17.08
C GLN A 117 20.47 -1.33 17.05
N VAL A 118 21.71 -1.70 16.71
CA VAL A 118 22.78 -0.70 16.50
C VAL A 118 22.44 0.18 15.31
N MET A 119 21.97 -0.40 14.21
CA MET A 119 21.54 0.34 13.01
C MET A 119 20.38 1.30 13.29
N LEU A 120 19.44 0.93 14.17
CA LEU A 120 18.31 1.78 14.57
C LEU A 120 18.74 3.09 15.25
N LYS A 121 19.98 3.19 15.75
CA LYS A 121 20.52 4.42 16.34
C LYS A 121 20.97 5.45 15.31
N THR A 122 21.18 5.04 14.05
CA THR A 122 21.79 5.90 13.01
C THR A 122 20.94 6.04 11.77
N GLU A 123 20.12 5.04 11.45
CA GLU A 123 19.28 5.00 10.24
C GLU A 123 17.80 5.24 10.58
N ASN A 124 16.99 5.59 9.57
CA ASN A 124 15.56 5.74 9.77
C ASN A 124 14.84 4.39 9.91
N ALA A 125 13.63 4.40 10.50
CA ALA A 125 12.88 3.18 10.78
C ALA A 125 12.58 2.35 9.51
N TYR A 126 12.32 3.00 8.37
CA TYR A 126 12.09 2.34 7.09
C TYR A 126 13.31 1.55 6.60
N GLN A 127 14.50 2.15 6.64
CA GLN A 127 15.76 1.52 6.24
C GLN A 127 16.06 0.31 7.13
N VAL A 128 15.88 0.46 8.44
CA VAL A 128 16.07 -0.63 9.40
C VAL A 128 15.09 -1.77 9.12
N ALA A 129 13.80 -1.47 8.92
CA ALA A 129 12.80 -2.48 8.62
C ALA A 129 13.08 -3.22 7.30
N MET A 130 13.54 -2.50 6.29
CA MET A 130 13.95 -3.09 5.01
C MET A 130 15.15 -4.03 5.19
N GLU A 131 16.15 -3.62 5.97
CA GLU A 131 17.33 -4.43 6.28
C GLU A 131 16.94 -5.67 7.10
N VAL A 132 16.05 -5.54 8.08
CA VAL A 132 15.45 -6.65 8.84
C VAL A 132 14.78 -7.63 7.88
N ALA A 133 13.88 -7.16 7.01
CA ALA A 133 13.13 -8.02 6.11
C ALA A 133 14.02 -8.76 5.08
N LYS A 134 15.14 -8.15 4.67
CA LYS A 134 16.14 -8.75 3.78
C LYS A 134 17.07 -9.73 4.51
N LYS A 135 17.79 -9.26 5.53
CA LYS A 135 18.86 -10.02 6.20
C LYS A 135 18.35 -11.12 7.13
N SER A 136 17.14 -10.98 7.67
CA SER A 136 16.48 -12.11 8.37
C SER A 136 16.16 -13.28 7.44
N GLY A 137 16.13 -13.04 6.13
CA GLY A 137 15.70 -13.98 5.11
C GLY A 137 14.19 -13.98 4.86
N LEU A 138 13.42 -13.09 5.52
CA LEU A 138 11.95 -13.08 5.43
C LEU A 138 11.47 -12.89 3.99
N ILE A 139 11.95 -11.84 3.30
CA ILE A 139 11.61 -11.60 1.89
C ILE A 139 12.04 -12.78 1.01
N LYS A 140 13.22 -13.35 1.25
CA LYS A 140 13.72 -14.49 0.48
C LYS A 140 12.77 -15.69 0.64
N SER A 141 12.42 -16.04 1.87
CA SER A 141 11.53 -17.17 2.18
C SER A 141 10.12 -17.00 1.59
N LEU A 142 9.60 -15.77 1.55
CA LEU A 142 8.30 -15.50 0.95
C LEU A 142 8.34 -15.57 -0.58
N LYS A 143 9.47 -15.20 -1.20
CA LYS A 143 9.67 -15.27 -2.66
C LYS A 143 9.94 -16.68 -3.19
N GLU A 144 10.29 -17.64 -2.32
CA GLU A 144 10.41 -19.05 -2.71
C GLU A 144 9.05 -19.65 -3.09
N ASP A 145 7.96 -19.10 -2.54
CA ASP A 145 6.59 -19.45 -2.89
C ASP A 145 6.10 -18.60 -4.09
N GLN A 146 6.10 -19.22 -5.28
CA GLN A 146 5.64 -18.58 -6.52
C GLN A 146 4.13 -18.73 -6.77
N THR A 147 3.37 -19.23 -5.80
CA THR A 147 1.91 -19.26 -5.88
C THR A 147 1.32 -17.84 -5.78
N PRO A 148 0.08 -17.62 -6.25
CA PRO A 148 -0.63 -16.35 -6.06
C PRO A 148 -0.66 -15.90 -4.59
N GLU A 149 -0.79 -16.84 -3.67
CA GLU A 149 -0.75 -16.59 -2.23
C GLU A 149 0.64 -16.11 -1.77
N GLY A 150 1.71 -16.75 -2.24
CA GLY A 150 3.09 -16.36 -1.96
C GLY A 150 3.40 -14.94 -2.44
N ILE A 151 3.00 -14.63 -3.68
CA ILE A 151 3.09 -13.28 -4.25
C ILE A 151 2.32 -12.28 -3.39
N SER A 152 1.09 -12.59 -2.99
CA SER A 152 0.29 -11.72 -2.14
C SER A 152 0.95 -11.45 -0.78
N ARG A 153 1.65 -12.41 -0.17
CA ARG A 153 2.38 -12.19 1.08
C ARG A 153 3.52 -11.18 0.89
N VAL A 154 4.25 -11.25 -0.22
CA VAL A 154 5.32 -10.28 -0.54
C VAL A 154 4.73 -8.89 -0.75
N GLU A 155 3.59 -8.78 -1.44
CA GLU A 155 2.88 -7.52 -1.59
C GLU A 155 2.42 -6.94 -0.25
N ASN A 156 1.96 -7.79 0.68
CA ASN A 156 1.56 -7.34 2.01
C ASN A 156 2.73 -6.74 2.79
N ILE A 157 3.91 -7.39 2.73
CA ILE A 157 5.15 -6.83 3.31
C ILE A 157 5.49 -5.48 2.67
N GLN A 158 5.39 -5.36 1.35
CA GLN A 158 5.63 -4.09 0.67
C GLN A 158 4.68 -3.01 1.17
N GLU A 159 3.41 -3.35 1.34
CA GLU A 159 2.40 -2.43 1.82
C GLU A 159 2.63 -2.03 3.29
N LEU A 160 3.24 -2.91 4.11
CA LEU A 160 3.69 -2.54 5.45
C LEU A 160 4.75 -1.45 5.39
N MET A 161 5.75 -1.65 4.53
CA MET A 161 6.86 -0.71 4.30
C MET A 161 6.36 0.63 3.76
N ASN A 162 5.39 0.62 2.85
CA ASN A 162 4.82 1.84 2.26
C ASN A 162 4.24 2.78 3.32
N SER A 163 3.45 2.26 4.25
CA SER A 163 2.94 3.12 5.30
C SER A 163 3.97 3.46 6.35
N MET A 164 4.96 2.63 6.59
CA MET A 164 6.04 3.05 7.48
C MET A 164 6.69 4.31 6.91
N GLN A 165 6.96 4.33 5.60
CA GLN A 165 7.43 5.54 4.92
C GLN A 165 6.42 6.68 5.04
N GLY A 166 5.15 6.44 4.71
CA GLY A 166 4.11 7.49 4.81
C GLY A 166 3.95 8.06 6.21
N PHE A 167 4.05 7.22 7.25
CA PHE A 167 4.03 7.64 8.65
C PHE A 167 5.26 8.49 8.99
N ILE A 168 6.45 8.06 8.58
CA ILE A 168 7.69 8.83 8.79
C ILE A 168 7.57 10.21 8.13
N ASP A 169 7.12 10.26 6.88
CA ASP A 169 6.96 11.51 6.13
C ASP A 169 5.92 12.43 6.78
N GLU A 170 4.80 11.88 7.25
CA GLU A 170 3.77 12.61 8.00
C GLU A 170 4.32 13.17 9.32
N GLN A 171 5.04 12.36 10.10
CA GLN A 171 5.62 12.79 11.38
C GLN A 171 6.71 13.84 11.18
N GLN A 172 7.53 13.74 10.15
CA GLN A 172 8.58 14.73 9.86
C GLN A 172 8.03 16.12 9.49
N GLN A 173 6.79 16.20 9.03
CA GLN A 173 6.14 17.47 8.70
C GLN A 173 5.50 18.16 9.90
N LEU A 174 5.33 17.44 11.02
CA LEU A 174 4.78 17.99 12.26
C LEU A 174 5.90 18.64 13.10
N GLU A 175 5.60 19.77 13.73
CA GLU A 175 6.57 20.50 14.57
C GLU A 175 7.04 19.66 15.77
N ASP A 176 6.13 18.86 16.34
CA ASP A 176 6.38 17.92 17.46
C ASP A 176 6.24 16.45 17.04
N GLY A 177 6.46 16.14 15.75
CA GLY A 177 6.30 14.76 15.26
C GLY A 177 7.43 13.84 15.71
N ASP A 178 7.11 12.57 15.94
CA ASP A 178 8.08 11.54 16.28
C ASP A 178 8.12 10.45 15.19
N PRO A 179 9.09 10.48 14.26
CA PRO A 179 9.25 9.47 13.22
C PRO A 179 9.94 8.18 13.72
N SER A 180 10.01 7.94 15.04
CA SER A 180 10.63 6.74 15.60
C SER A 180 9.88 5.46 15.27
N LEU A 181 10.62 4.35 15.27
CA LEU A 181 10.03 3.01 15.14
C LEU A 181 9.07 2.72 16.31
N SER A 182 9.38 3.20 17.51
CA SER A 182 8.53 3.04 18.69
C SER A 182 7.14 3.67 18.48
N ASN A 183 7.09 4.92 18.03
CA ASN A 183 5.83 5.62 17.77
C ASN A 183 5.04 4.97 16.61
N PHE A 184 5.73 4.49 15.57
CA PHE A 184 5.08 3.73 14.51
C PHE A 184 4.40 2.45 15.03
N LEU A 185 5.09 1.69 15.89
CA LEU A 185 4.53 0.46 16.48
C LEU A 185 3.37 0.76 17.43
N GLU A 186 3.42 1.85 18.20
CA GLU A 186 2.32 2.31 19.04
C GLU A 186 1.08 2.68 18.20
N ASN A 187 1.29 3.42 17.10
CA ASN A 187 0.21 3.77 16.18
C ASN A 187 -0.49 2.54 15.57
N ILE A 188 0.29 1.49 15.26
CA ILE A 188 -0.27 0.21 14.79
C ILE A 188 -1.04 -0.52 15.90
N ALA A 189 -0.51 -0.55 17.13
CA ALA A 189 -1.17 -1.23 18.25
C ALA A 189 -2.55 -0.62 18.53
N LEU A 190 -2.64 0.71 18.60
CA LEU A 190 -3.90 1.45 18.75
C LEU A 190 -4.88 1.17 17.59
N SER A 191 -4.35 0.94 16.40
CA SER A 191 -5.13 0.63 15.20
C SER A 191 -5.71 -0.78 15.19
N ALA A 192 -5.04 -1.75 15.79
CA ALA A 192 -5.45 -3.17 15.79
C ALA A 192 -6.58 -3.45 16.77
N ASP A 193 -6.58 -2.82 17.95
CA ASP A 193 -7.56 -3.07 19.02
C ASP A 193 -8.99 -2.62 18.67
N THR A 194 -9.15 -1.69 17.72
CA THR A 194 -10.47 -1.19 17.30
C THR A 194 -11.27 -2.16 16.43
N GLN A 195 -10.69 -3.29 16.02
CA GLN A 195 -11.30 -4.22 15.06
C GLN A 195 -11.98 -5.44 15.69
N GLU A 196 -11.71 -5.76 16.95
CA GLU A 196 -12.28 -6.95 17.61
C GLU A 196 -13.73 -6.74 18.07
N ASN A 197 -14.22 -5.49 18.05
CA ASN A 197 -15.61 -5.18 18.37
C ASN A 197 -16.49 -5.39 17.13
N ASP A 198 -16.97 -6.62 16.98
CA ASP A 198 -17.97 -7.08 16.01
C ASP A 198 -19.37 -6.51 16.35
N GLU A 199 -19.46 -5.25 16.75
CA GLU A 199 -20.74 -4.58 17.03
C GLU A 199 -21.59 -4.54 15.76
N GLU A 200 -22.87 -4.90 15.88
CA GLU A 200 -23.89 -4.74 14.85
C GLU A 200 -24.05 -3.26 14.51
N GLY A 201 -23.82 -2.90 13.25
CA GLY A 201 -23.95 -1.53 12.78
C GLY A 201 -23.60 -1.37 11.30
N ASP A 202 -23.94 -0.21 10.73
CA ASP A 202 -23.62 0.13 9.35
C ASP A 202 -22.11 0.30 9.16
N LYS A 203 -21.52 -0.51 8.28
CA LYS A 203 -20.07 -0.55 8.02
C LYS A 203 -19.80 -0.49 6.51
N VAL A 204 -18.68 0.13 6.14
CA VAL A 204 -18.16 0.08 4.76
C VAL A 204 -17.58 -1.31 4.49
N SER A 205 -18.01 -1.94 3.41
CA SER A 205 -17.51 -3.26 3.00
C SER A 205 -16.28 -3.14 2.11
N LEU A 206 -15.15 -3.68 2.55
CA LEU A 206 -13.92 -3.81 1.78
C LEU A 206 -13.76 -5.25 1.31
N MET A 207 -13.60 -5.48 0.01
CA MET A 207 -13.46 -6.82 -0.56
C MET A 207 -12.72 -6.78 -1.90
N THR A 208 -12.25 -7.93 -2.36
CA THR A 208 -11.77 -8.07 -3.74
C THR A 208 -12.94 -8.21 -4.70
N ILE A 209 -12.71 -7.89 -5.98
CA ILE A 209 -13.70 -8.06 -7.05
C ILE A 209 -14.22 -9.51 -7.13
N HIS A 210 -13.36 -10.50 -6.89
CA HIS A 210 -13.75 -11.91 -6.91
C HIS A 210 -14.80 -12.24 -5.83
N LEU A 211 -14.68 -11.62 -4.66
CA LEU A 211 -15.56 -11.85 -3.51
C LEU A 211 -16.88 -11.09 -3.61
N SER A 212 -16.98 -10.09 -4.50
CA SER A 212 -18.21 -9.32 -4.68
C SER A 212 -19.25 -10.04 -5.53
N LYS A 213 -18.89 -11.17 -6.15
CA LYS A 213 -19.78 -11.93 -7.03
C LYS A 213 -21.05 -12.36 -6.30
N GLY A 214 -22.20 -11.95 -6.84
CA GLY A 214 -23.52 -12.25 -6.26
C GLY A 214 -23.97 -11.31 -5.15
N LEU A 215 -23.18 -10.29 -4.82
CA LEU A 215 -23.56 -9.19 -3.94
C LEU A 215 -23.99 -7.97 -4.76
N GLU A 216 -24.70 -7.04 -4.13
CA GLU A 216 -25.09 -5.76 -4.70
C GLU A 216 -25.06 -4.68 -3.63
N PHE A 217 -24.71 -3.46 -4.04
CA PHE A 217 -24.57 -2.32 -3.13
C PHE A 217 -25.11 -1.06 -3.80
N PRO A 218 -25.76 -0.15 -3.03
CA PRO A 218 -26.22 1.12 -3.57
C PRO A 218 -25.11 1.95 -4.23
N ILE A 219 -23.92 1.94 -3.62
CA ILE A 219 -22.75 2.70 -4.06
C ILE A 219 -21.53 1.77 -4.06
N VAL A 220 -20.77 1.75 -5.16
CA VAL A 220 -19.54 0.96 -5.30
C VAL A 220 -18.38 1.85 -5.69
N TYR A 221 -17.25 1.68 -5.00
CA TYR A 221 -15.96 2.29 -5.37
C TYR A 221 -15.06 1.21 -5.95
N ILE A 222 -14.72 1.32 -7.23
CA ILE A 222 -13.74 0.47 -7.91
C ILE A 222 -12.42 1.24 -7.93
N VAL A 223 -11.44 0.73 -7.19
CA VAL A 223 -10.19 1.42 -6.89
C VAL A 223 -9.00 0.69 -7.51
N GLY A 224 -7.88 1.40 -7.70
CA GLY A 224 -6.66 0.81 -8.25
C GLY A 224 -6.81 0.39 -9.71
N LEU A 225 -7.60 1.15 -10.48
CA LEU A 225 -7.76 0.95 -11.93
C LEU A 225 -6.51 1.45 -12.68
N GLU A 226 -5.43 0.68 -12.57
CA GLU A 226 -4.10 1.01 -13.10
C GLU A 226 -3.56 -0.15 -13.94
N GLU A 227 -2.81 0.16 -14.99
CA GLU A 227 -2.10 -0.86 -15.77
C GLU A 227 -1.07 -1.59 -14.90
N GLY A 228 -1.01 -2.92 -15.04
CA GLY A 228 -0.18 -3.80 -14.23
C GLY A 228 -0.78 -4.16 -12.86
N LEU A 229 -1.85 -3.46 -12.44
CA LEU A 229 -2.58 -3.74 -11.20
C LEU A 229 -3.97 -4.32 -11.50
N PHE A 230 -4.74 -3.63 -12.36
CA PHE A 230 -6.02 -4.09 -12.90
C PHE A 230 -6.28 -3.45 -14.28
N PRO A 231 -5.92 -4.13 -15.38
CA PRO A 231 -5.57 -5.54 -15.46
C PRO A 231 -4.20 -5.87 -14.84
N SER A 232 -4.09 -7.04 -14.22
CA SER A 232 -2.82 -7.46 -13.61
C SER A 232 -1.71 -7.68 -14.66
N PHE A 233 -0.45 -7.50 -14.24
CA PHE A 233 0.71 -7.79 -15.10
C PHE A 233 0.74 -9.24 -15.60
N MET A 234 0.25 -10.19 -14.78
CA MET A 234 0.26 -11.61 -15.12
C MET A 234 -0.70 -11.90 -16.27
N SER A 235 -1.90 -11.32 -16.21
CA SER A 235 -2.97 -11.46 -17.21
C SER A 235 -2.76 -10.66 -18.49
N SER A 236 -1.74 -9.79 -18.53
CA SER A 236 -1.44 -8.97 -19.71
C SER A 236 -0.74 -9.74 -20.83
N ASN A 237 -0.26 -10.96 -20.54
CA ASN A 237 0.56 -11.75 -21.47
C ASN A 237 -0.26 -12.61 -22.45
N SER A 238 -1.55 -12.82 -22.19
CA SER A 238 -2.43 -13.55 -23.09
C SER A 238 -3.74 -12.80 -23.33
N ARG A 239 -4.30 -12.97 -24.53
CA ARG A 239 -5.60 -12.36 -24.85
C ARG A 239 -6.71 -12.91 -23.94
N GLU A 240 -6.65 -14.21 -23.65
CA GLU A 240 -7.65 -14.93 -22.87
C GLU A 240 -7.72 -14.46 -21.41
N GLU A 241 -6.58 -14.29 -20.75
CA GLU A 241 -6.51 -13.78 -19.37
C GLU A 241 -6.96 -12.31 -19.30
N LEU A 242 -6.64 -11.51 -20.31
CA LEU A 242 -7.11 -10.13 -20.37
C LEU A 242 -8.64 -10.04 -20.56
N GLU A 243 -9.23 -10.93 -21.35
CA GLU A 243 -10.69 -11.05 -21.42
C GLU A 243 -11.31 -11.49 -20.08
N GLU A 244 -10.60 -12.28 -19.27
CA GLU A 244 -11.04 -12.63 -17.90
C GLU A 244 -10.99 -11.43 -16.96
N GLU A 245 -9.92 -10.64 -16.96
CA GLU A 245 -9.86 -9.39 -16.17
C GLU A 245 -10.95 -8.40 -16.60
N ARG A 246 -11.26 -8.33 -17.90
CA ARG A 246 -12.40 -7.53 -18.40
C ARG A 246 -13.73 -8.04 -17.85
N ARG A 247 -13.93 -9.36 -17.78
CA ARG A 247 -15.11 -9.95 -17.13
C ARG A 247 -15.17 -9.58 -15.65
N LEU A 248 -14.03 -9.58 -14.95
CA LEU A 248 -13.96 -9.13 -13.56
C LEU A 248 -14.36 -7.67 -13.42
N PHE A 249 -13.90 -6.79 -14.31
CA PHE A 249 -14.28 -5.37 -14.29
C PHE A 249 -15.78 -5.20 -14.50
N TYR A 250 -16.37 -5.93 -15.47
CA TYR A 250 -17.81 -5.96 -15.69
C TYR A 250 -18.58 -6.45 -14.45
N VAL A 251 -18.11 -7.51 -13.80
CA VAL A 251 -18.71 -8.00 -12.54
C VAL A 251 -18.67 -6.92 -11.48
N ALA A 252 -17.52 -6.26 -11.27
CA ALA A 252 -17.37 -5.17 -10.30
C ALA A 252 -18.33 -4.00 -10.57
N LEU A 253 -18.42 -3.55 -11.83
CA LEU A 253 -19.30 -2.45 -12.24
C LEU A 253 -20.78 -2.78 -12.00
N THR A 254 -21.18 -4.00 -12.33
CA THR A 254 -22.56 -4.46 -12.15
C THR A 254 -22.94 -4.78 -10.70
N ARG A 255 -22.04 -4.56 -9.72
CA ARG A 255 -22.39 -4.62 -8.29
C ARG A 255 -23.06 -3.32 -7.80
N ALA A 256 -22.93 -2.23 -8.56
CA ALA A 256 -23.50 -0.93 -8.21
C ALA A 256 -24.97 -0.83 -8.63
N GLU A 257 -25.86 -0.51 -7.70
CA GLU A 257 -27.27 -0.27 -8.00
C GLU A 257 -27.55 1.17 -8.44
N LYS A 258 -26.87 2.15 -7.83
CA LYS A 258 -27.13 3.58 -8.06
C LYS A 258 -25.92 4.32 -8.62
N GLN A 259 -24.75 4.16 -8.00
CA GLN A 259 -23.54 4.90 -8.38
C GLN A 259 -22.29 4.03 -8.32
N ALA A 260 -21.45 4.16 -9.34
CA ALA A 260 -20.12 3.56 -9.38
C ALA A 260 -19.07 4.67 -9.49
N PHE A 261 -18.03 4.59 -8.67
CA PHE A 261 -16.89 5.50 -8.69
C PHE A 261 -15.64 4.75 -9.11
N PHE A 262 -14.83 5.38 -9.96
CA PHE A 262 -13.57 4.85 -10.45
C PHE A 262 -12.41 5.66 -9.90
N SER A 263 -11.35 5.00 -9.42
CA SER A 263 -10.13 5.68 -9.01
C SER A 263 -8.86 4.93 -9.39
N TYR A 264 -7.82 5.71 -9.67
CA TYR A 264 -6.46 5.24 -9.99
C TYR A 264 -5.43 6.20 -9.39
N ALA A 265 -4.24 5.71 -9.08
CA ALA A 265 -3.11 6.52 -8.66
C ALA A 265 -2.21 6.88 -9.85
N VAL A 266 -1.60 8.06 -9.83
CA VAL A 266 -0.61 8.49 -10.84
C VAL A 266 0.79 7.97 -10.51
N SER A 267 1.06 7.70 -9.23
CA SER A 267 2.30 7.10 -8.78
C SER A 267 2.08 6.30 -7.49
N ARG A 268 2.95 5.30 -7.27
CA ARG A 268 2.96 4.46 -6.08
C ARG A 268 4.36 4.32 -5.52
N PHE A 269 4.48 4.26 -4.20
CA PHE A 269 5.73 3.93 -3.53
C PHE A 269 5.90 2.40 -3.47
N GLN A 270 7.05 1.89 -3.91
CA GLN A 270 7.38 0.46 -3.95
C GLN A 270 8.89 0.27 -3.70
N TRP A 271 9.26 -0.56 -2.73
CA TRP A 271 10.63 -0.92 -2.38
C TRP A 271 11.59 0.27 -2.25
N GLY A 272 11.11 1.41 -1.75
CA GLY A 272 11.93 2.61 -1.52
C GLY A 272 11.97 3.57 -2.70
N LYS A 273 11.18 3.32 -3.75
CA LYS A 273 11.14 4.11 -4.97
C LYS A 273 9.71 4.50 -5.30
N ILE A 274 9.55 5.68 -5.86
CA ILE A 274 8.28 6.11 -6.47
C ILE A 274 8.28 5.58 -7.91
N THR A 275 7.23 4.84 -8.26
CA THR A 275 7.00 4.31 -9.60
C THR A 275 5.74 4.98 -10.16
N ASP A 276 5.84 5.50 -11.38
CA ASP A 276 4.68 6.06 -12.08
C ASP A 276 3.69 4.93 -12.44
N SER A 277 2.40 5.26 -12.41
CA SER A 277 1.31 4.31 -12.68
C SER A 277 0.44 4.87 -13.81
N GLU A 278 0.17 4.02 -14.80
CA GLU A 278 -0.70 4.38 -15.93
C GLU A 278 -2.15 4.01 -15.62
N PRO A 279 -3.13 4.82 -16.06
CA PRO A 279 -4.55 4.49 -15.89
C PRO A 279 -4.90 3.20 -16.65
N SER A 280 -5.74 2.36 -16.06
CA SER A 280 -6.20 1.11 -16.68
C SER A 280 -6.88 1.36 -18.02
N ARG A 281 -6.56 0.52 -19.01
CA ARG A 281 -7.27 0.51 -20.31
C ARG A 281 -8.78 0.37 -20.17
N PHE A 282 -9.28 -0.28 -19.12
CA PHE A 282 -10.72 -0.45 -18.91
C PHE A 282 -11.46 0.88 -18.71
N LEU A 283 -10.77 1.92 -18.23
CA LEU A 283 -11.33 3.27 -18.14
C LEU A 283 -11.64 3.86 -19.52
N SER A 284 -10.83 3.56 -20.52
CA SER A 284 -11.05 4.01 -21.91
C SER A 284 -12.12 3.21 -22.65
N GLU A 285 -12.51 2.04 -22.13
CA GLU A 285 -13.59 1.22 -22.67
C GLU A 285 -14.98 1.70 -22.19
N VAL A 286 -15.03 2.58 -21.17
CA VAL A 286 -16.27 3.19 -20.70
C VAL A 286 -16.58 4.42 -21.53
N ASP A 287 -17.82 4.51 -22.00
CA ASP A 287 -18.30 5.64 -22.80
C ASP A 287 -18.26 6.94 -21.96
N THR A 288 -17.59 7.95 -22.52
CA THR A 288 -17.34 9.24 -21.88
C THR A 288 -18.62 10.01 -21.58
N ASP A 289 -19.72 9.75 -22.30
CA ASP A 289 -21.00 10.40 -22.06
C ASP A 289 -21.61 10.01 -20.69
N TYR A 290 -21.14 8.90 -20.11
CA TYR A 290 -21.56 8.40 -18.79
C TYR A 290 -20.53 8.65 -17.68
N LEU A 291 -19.45 9.36 -17.97
CA LEU A 291 -18.40 9.67 -17.00
C LEU A 291 -18.49 11.12 -16.52
N ASP A 292 -18.60 11.29 -15.21
CA ASP A 292 -18.41 12.59 -14.55
C ASP A 292 -17.02 12.66 -13.92
N PHE A 293 -16.19 13.60 -14.39
CA PHE A 293 -14.81 13.75 -13.95
C PHE A 293 -14.75 14.67 -12.72
N ILE A 294 -14.65 14.04 -11.54
CA ILE A 294 -14.59 14.74 -10.25
C ILE A 294 -13.27 15.51 -10.06
N ASN A 295 -12.16 14.93 -10.53
CA ASN A 295 -10.86 15.59 -10.53
C ASN A 295 -10.53 16.06 -11.95
N PRO A 296 -10.05 17.29 -12.15
CA PRO A 296 -9.55 17.69 -13.46
C PRO A 296 -8.39 16.75 -13.85
N MET A 297 -8.43 16.22 -15.07
CA MET A 297 -7.30 15.45 -15.62
C MET A 297 -6.06 16.35 -15.57
N VAL A 298 -5.20 16.16 -14.57
CA VAL A 298 -3.87 16.75 -14.58
C VAL A 298 -3.04 15.90 -15.54
N GLU A 299 -3.35 15.99 -16.83
CA GLU A 299 -2.31 15.78 -17.83
C GLU A 299 -1.36 16.97 -17.67
N ASN A 300 -0.37 16.83 -16.81
CA ASN A 300 0.81 17.69 -16.88
C ASN A 300 1.63 17.22 -18.10
N ARG A 301 1.05 17.30 -19.31
CA ARG A 301 1.86 17.38 -20.53
C ARG A 301 2.62 18.68 -20.37
N GLY A 302 3.87 18.58 -19.95
CA GLY A 302 4.74 19.73 -19.76
C GLY A 302 4.64 20.62 -20.97
N ILE A 303 3.94 21.74 -20.84
CA ILE A 303 3.94 22.78 -21.86
C ILE A 303 5.39 23.25 -21.90
N ASN A 304 6.10 22.92 -22.98
CA ASN A 304 7.43 23.44 -23.25
C ASN A 304 7.33 24.97 -23.27
N ARG A 305 7.66 25.62 -22.13
CA ARG A 305 7.70 27.08 -22.01
C ARG A 305 8.91 27.70 -22.72
N SER A 306 9.72 26.88 -23.39
CA SER A 306 10.87 27.29 -24.19
C SER A 306 10.49 27.89 -25.56
N GLY A 307 9.21 27.82 -25.97
CA GLY A 307 8.76 28.33 -27.27
C GLY A 307 9.27 27.52 -28.47
N LEU A 308 9.88 26.36 -28.23
CA LEU A 308 10.38 25.45 -29.27
C LEU A 308 9.33 24.35 -29.49
N SER A 309 8.86 24.20 -30.73
CA SER A 309 7.97 23.09 -31.09
C SER A 309 8.74 21.77 -31.05
N SER A 310 8.08 20.70 -30.60
CA SER A 310 8.61 19.32 -30.58
C SER A 310 8.98 18.79 -31.97
N SER A 311 8.61 19.50 -33.03
CA SER A 311 8.84 19.17 -34.43
C SER A 311 10.17 19.69 -35.00
N ILE A 312 11.07 20.26 -34.18
CA ILE A 312 12.37 20.79 -34.65
C ILE A 312 13.37 19.67 -35.01
N PHE A 313 13.21 18.48 -34.43
CA PHE A 313 14.10 17.33 -34.64
C PHE A 313 13.45 16.19 -35.43
N ASP A 314 12.26 16.43 -36.00
CA ASP A 314 11.55 15.41 -36.75
C ASP A 314 12.00 15.48 -38.22
N ASP A 315 12.97 14.63 -38.59
CA ASP A 315 13.52 14.49 -39.95
C ASP A 315 12.56 13.75 -40.92
N THR A 316 11.27 14.06 -40.85
CA THR A 316 10.30 13.61 -41.86
C THR A 316 10.04 14.75 -42.85
N PRO A 317 10.34 14.57 -44.15
CA PRO A 317 10.09 15.62 -45.13
C PRO A 317 8.60 15.90 -45.21
N SER A 318 8.20 17.12 -44.84
CA SER A 318 6.81 17.56 -44.92
C SER A 318 6.36 17.48 -46.39
N MET A 319 5.34 16.67 -46.67
CA MET A 319 4.68 16.66 -47.97
C MET A 319 4.24 18.09 -48.34
N PRO A 320 4.42 18.53 -49.60
CA PRO A 320 4.08 19.89 -49.98
C PRO A 320 2.57 20.13 -49.81
N ARG A 321 2.23 21.14 -49.00
CA ARG A 321 0.85 21.59 -48.80
C ARG A 321 0.29 22.05 -50.14
N ALA A 322 -0.55 21.22 -50.76
CA ALA A 322 -1.42 21.67 -51.84
C ALA A 322 -2.31 22.81 -51.33
N PHE A 323 -2.39 23.88 -52.12
CA PHE A 323 -3.05 25.14 -51.80
C PHE A 323 -4.55 24.91 -51.48
N GLN A 324 -4.92 24.80 -50.21
CA GLN A 324 -6.32 24.82 -49.81
C GLN A 324 -6.82 26.27 -49.83
N LYS A 325 -7.78 26.52 -50.72
CA LYS A 325 -8.45 27.82 -50.90
C LYS A 325 -9.20 28.17 -49.62
N LYS A 326 -8.85 29.27 -48.96
CA LYS A 326 -9.56 29.78 -47.77
C LYS A 326 -11.03 30.01 -48.11
N GLU A 327 -11.93 29.40 -47.34
CA GLU A 327 -13.35 29.75 -47.40
C GLU A 327 -13.56 31.19 -46.92
N PRO A 328 -14.45 31.96 -47.57
CA PRO A 328 -14.72 33.33 -47.17
C PRO A 328 -15.48 33.36 -45.84
N LYS A 329 -14.96 34.14 -44.88
CA LYS A 329 -15.61 34.37 -43.59
C LYS A 329 -17.02 34.95 -43.80
N LYS A 330 -18.04 34.31 -43.22
CA LYS A 330 -19.39 34.88 -43.10
C LYS A 330 -19.31 36.23 -42.37
N LYS A 331 -19.78 37.30 -43.02
CA LYS A 331 -19.99 38.60 -42.38
C LYS A 331 -21.18 38.48 -41.43
N LEU A 332 -21.00 38.86 -40.17
CA LEU A 332 -22.10 39.11 -39.24
C LEU A 332 -22.90 40.31 -39.76
N SER A 333 -24.17 40.07 -40.12
CA SER A 333 -25.13 41.13 -40.44
C SER A 333 -25.53 41.84 -39.16
N VAL A 334 -25.29 43.15 -39.12
CA VAL A 334 -25.85 44.06 -38.12
C VAL A 334 -27.32 44.25 -38.49
N ASP A 335 -28.22 43.61 -37.75
CA ASP A 335 -29.55 44.15 -37.47
C ASP A 335 -30.20 43.38 -36.31
N GLU A 336 -30.90 44.13 -35.47
CA GLU A 336 -31.72 43.72 -34.32
C GLU A 336 -31.01 43.44 -32.98
N GLN A 337 -30.59 44.53 -32.32
CA GLN A 337 -30.80 44.67 -30.87
C GLN A 337 -31.52 45.99 -30.58
N LYS A 338 -32.86 45.95 -30.60
CA LYS A 338 -33.69 46.97 -29.95
C LYS A 338 -33.61 46.73 -28.43
N LEU A 339 -32.99 47.66 -27.71
CA LEU A 339 -33.17 47.78 -26.26
C LEU A 339 -34.56 48.39 -25.98
N PRO A 340 -35.33 47.90 -24.97
CA PRO A 340 -36.55 48.56 -24.55
C PRO A 340 -36.21 49.81 -23.71
N GLU A 341 -36.72 50.96 -24.13
CA GLU A 341 -36.68 52.22 -23.36
C GLU A 341 -37.49 52.08 -22.06
N GLN A 342 -36.87 52.39 -20.91
CA GLN A 342 -37.60 52.62 -19.66
C GLN A 342 -37.93 54.11 -19.51
N PRO A 343 -39.17 54.48 -19.13
CA PRO A 343 -39.52 55.89 -18.95
C PRO A 343 -39.04 56.42 -17.59
N ILE A 344 -38.27 57.51 -17.65
CA ILE A 344 -37.84 58.30 -16.49
C ILE A 344 -39.06 59.02 -15.90
N LYS A 345 -39.52 58.61 -14.71
CA LYS A 345 -40.43 59.42 -13.89
C LYS A 345 -39.62 60.46 -13.09
N ARG A 346 -39.72 61.72 -13.50
CA ARG A 346 -39.44 62.88 -12.65
C ARG A 346 -40.54 62.98 -11.60
N ASN A 347 -40.17 63.09 -10.33
CA ASN A 347 -40.99 63.75 -9.32
C ASN A 347 -40.09 64.66 -8.48
N LEU A 348 -40.46 65.94 -8.50
CA LEU A 348 -39.99 66.98 -7.59
C LEU A 348 -40.63 66.77 -6.21
N THR A 349 -39.82 66.81 -5.15
CA THR A 349 -39.94 67.82 -4.08
C THR A 349 -38.65 67.88 -3.29
#